data_AF-A0A1F9EHG6-F1
#
_entry.id   AF-A0A1F9EHG6-F1
#
_cell.length_a   1.000
_cell.length_b   1.000
_cell.length_c   1.000
_cell.angle_alpha   90.00
_cell.angle_beta   90.00
_cell.angle_gamma   90.00
#
_symmetry.space_group_name_H-M   'P 1'
#
loop_
_entity.id
_entity.type
_entity.pdbx_description
1 polymer ?
#
loop_
_entity_poly.entity_id
_entity_poly.type
_entity_poly.pdbx_seq_one_letter_code
_entity_poly.pdbx_strand_id
1 'polypeptide(L)' 'MGNAGEEKKPCWVILDCSKYVRSNCPAYQNQDKPCWEHAVTHCKKLLRVKWECKDCKVYKRYHNPEG' A
#
# COMPACT_ATOMS: atom_id res chain seq x y z
N MET A 1 4.53 -27.42 -8.27
CA MET A 1 4.99 -26.32 -9.15
C MET A 1 4.58 -25.01 -8.52
N GLY A 2 5.52 -24.15 -8.16
CA GLY A 2 5.23 -22.83 -7.55
C GLY A 2 4.64 -21.90 -8.60
N ASN A 3 3.38 -21.51 -8.40
CA ASN A 3 2.66 -20.62 -9.31
C ASN A 3 3.38 -19.28 -9.44
N ALA A 4 3.57 -18.84 -10.67
CA ALA A 4 4.30 -17.65 -11.06
C ALA A 4 3.86 -16.43 -10.24
N GLY A 5 4.80 -15.85 -9.50
CA GLY A 5 4.58 -14.66 -8.72
C GLY A 5 4.16 -13.51 -9.61
N GLU A 6 2.91 -13.07 -9.49
CA GLU A 6 2.57 -11.69 -9.79
C GLU A 6 3.47 -10.83 -8.89
N GLU A 7 4.49 -10.19 -9.48
CA GLU A 7 5.31 -9.20 -8.80
C GLU A 7 4.38 -8.14 -8.23
N LYS A 8 4.16 -8.18 -6.90
CA LYS A 8 3.32 -7.21 -6.21
C LYS A 8 3.97 -5.84 -6.35
N LYS A 9 3.47 -5.05 -7.30
CA LYS A 9 3.84 -3.65 -7.46
C LYS A 9 3.62 -2.89 -6.15
N PRO A 10 4.56 -2.04 -5.76
CA PRO A 10 4.43 -1.25 -4.55
C PRO A 10 3.32 -0.20 -4.67
N CYS A 11 2.86 0.30 -3.53
CA CYS A 11 1.70 1.20 -3.48
C CYS A 11 1.87 2.46 -4.33
N TRP A 12 3.08 3.02 -4.42
CA TRP A 12 3.35 4.25 -5.17
C TRP A 12 3.24 4.06 -6.67
N VAL A 13 3.35 2.83 -7.18
CA VAL A 13 3.08 2.51 -8.59
C VAL A 13 1.58 2.36 -8.83
N ILE A 14 0.84 1.78 -7.88
CA ILE A 14 -0.63 1.59 -7.99
C ILE A 14 -1.39 2.90 -7.82
N LEU A 15 -0.91 3.75 -6.91
CA LEU A 15 -1.51 5.03 -6.57
C LEU A 15 -0.97 6.18 -7.42
N ASP A 16 -0.03 5.90 -8.33
CA ASP A 16 0.65 6.88 -9.17
C ASP A 16 1.21 8.07 -8.35
N CYS A 17 1.92 7.75 -7.27
CA CYS A 17 2.45 8.76 -6.37
C CYS A 17 3.61 9.52 -7.06
N SER A 18 3.55 10.85 -7.03
CA SER A 18 4.63 11.69 -7.55
C SER A 18 5.97 11.43 -6.83
N LYS A 19 7.08 11.76 -7.50
CA LYS A 19 8.42 11.62 -6.91
C LYS A 19 8.55 12.37 -5.58
N TYR A 20 7.95 13.55 -5.47
CA TYR A 20 7.95 14.35 -4.26
C TYR A 20 7.21 13.66 -3.10
N VAL A 21 6.03 13.10 -3.37
CA VAL A 21 5.23 12.39 -2.36
C VAL A 21 5.91 11.12 -1.90
N ARG A 22 6.43 10.30 -2.83
CA ARG A 22 7.08 9.02 -2.48
C ARG A 22 8.36 9.24 -1.69
N SER A 23 9.17 10.26 -2.00
CA SER A 23 10.42 10.53 -1.25
C SER A 23 10.18 10.87 0.22
N ASN A 24 9.00 11.39 0.57
CA ASN A 24 8.59 11.70 1.94
C ASN A 24 7.67 10.62 2.55
N CYS A 25 7.42 9.52 1.85
CA CYS A 25 6.50 8.48 2.29
C CYS A 25 7.23 7.44 3.15
N PRO A 26 6.77 7.14 4.38
CA PRO A 26 7.43 6.16 5.24
C PRO A 26 7.43 4.75 4.64
N ALA A 27 6.40 4.39 3.86
CA ALA A 27 6.35 3.11 3.16
C ALA A 27 7.33 3.00 1.98
N TYR A 28 7.76 4.13 1.41
CA TYR A 28 8.79 4.14 0.36
C TYR A 28 10.20 4.06 0.97
N GLN A 29 10.39 4.75 2.10
CA GLN A 29 11.64 4.75 2.85
C GLN A 29 11.90 3.41 3.55
N ASN A 30 10.84 2.74 4.04
CA ASN A 30 10.91 1.46 4.74
C ASN A 30 10.04 0.42 4.02
N GLN A 31 10.65 -0.36 3.14
CA GLN A 31 9.94 -1.32 2.29
C GLN A 31 9.78 -2.71 2.94
N ASP A 32 10.27 -2.89 4.17
CA ASP A 32 10.11 -4.12 4.96
C ASP A 32 8.65 -4.48 5.24
N LYS A 33 7.76 -3.48 5.20
CA LYS A 33 6.33 -3.65 5.44
C LYS A 33 5.50 -2.97 4.35
N PRO A 34 4.33 -3.52 4.01
CA PRO A 34 3.42 -2.91 3.05
C PRO A 34 2.85 -1.57 3.57
N CYS A 35 2.38 -0.75 2.64
CA CYS A 35 1.98 0.63 2.95
C CYS A 35 0.85 0.78 3.96
N TRP A 36 -0.04 -0.20 4.08
CA TRP A 36 -1.15 -0.20 5.04
C TRP A 36 -0.70 -0.49 6.48
N GLU A 37 0.52 -0.96 6.71
CA GLU A 37 1.08 -1.11 8.05
C GLU A 37 1.76 0.18 8.54
N HIS A 38 2.28 0.99 7.61
CA HIS A 38 2.89 2.29 7.91
C HIS A 38 1.86 3.36 8.22
N ALA A 39 2.08 4.14 9.28
CA ALA A 39 1.28 5.33 9.58
C ALA A 39 1.57 6.46 8.59
N VAL A 40 0.64 7.40 8.43
CA VAL A 40 0.77 8.59 7.56
C VAL A 40 0.96 8.21 6.08
N THR A 41 0.34 7.12 5.64
CA THR A 41 0.31 6.75 4.22
C THR A 41 -1.07 6.96 3.63
N HIS A 42 -1.17 6.90 2.29
CA HIS A 42 -2.47 6.88 1.60
C HIS A 42 -3.42 5.82 2.15
N CYS A 43 -2.87 4.69 2.62
CA CYS A 43 -3.65 3.57 3.16
C CYS A 43 -3.80 3.57 4.67
N LYS A 44 -3.23 4.55 5.38
CA LYS A 44 -3.39 4.69 6.84
C LYS A 44 -3.09 6.14 7.22
N LYS A 45 -4.10 7.00 7.13
CA LYS A 45 -4.03 8.38 7.60
C LYS A 45 -4.14 8.41 9.13
N LEU A 46 -3.33 9.22 9.82
CA LEU A 46 -3.37 9.40 11.28
C LEU A 46 -4.62 10.16 11.79
N LEU A 47 -5.57 10.49 10.90
CA LEU A 47 -6.83 11.06 11.32
C LEU A 47 -7.58 10.05 12.18
N ARG A 48 -8.21 10.49 13.28
CA ARG A 48 -8.91 9.68 14.30
C ARG A 48 -10.10 8.82 13.78
N VAL A 49 -10.16 8.58 12.48
CA VAL A 49 -11.09 7.68 11.82
C VAL A 49 -10.49 6.27 11.90
N LYS A 50 -11.29 5.28 12.32
CA LYS A 50 -10.92 3.86 12.21
C LYS A 50 -10.76 3.50 10.74
N TRP A 51 -9.56 3.67 10.20
CA TRP A 51 -9.22 3.22 8.86
C TRP A 51 -8.82 1.75 8.91
N GLU A 52 -9.55 0.87 8.23
CA GLU A 52 -9.25 -0.56 8.18
C GLU A 52 -8.46 -0.89 6.90
N CYS A 53 -7.56 -1.89 6.96
CA CYS A 53 -6.74 -2.28 5.81
C CYS A 53 -7.59 -2.66 4.59
N LYS A 54 -8.80 -3.20 4.81
CA LYS A 54 -9.75 -3.53 3.76
C LYS A 54 -10.17 -2.33 2.90
N ASP A 55 -10.05 -1.10 3.40
CA ASP A 55 -10.39 0.12 2.65
C ASP A 55 -9.24 0.62 1.77
N CYS A 56 -8.02 0.11 1.99
CA CYS A 56 -6.85 0.45 1.18
C CYS A 56 -6.95 -0.17 -0.22
N LYS A 57 -6.88 0.67 -1.26
CA LYS A 57 -6.87 0.24 -2.67
C LYS A 57 -5.78 -0.81 -2.98
N VAL A 58 -4.61 -0.68 -2.36
CA VAL A 58 -3.48 -1.59 -2.54
C VAL A 58 -3.76 -2.94 -1.89
N TYR A 59 -4.37 -2.93 -0.70
CA TYR A 59 -4.77 -4.15 0.00
C TYR A 59 -5.85 -4.89 -0.80
N LYS A 60 -6.91 -4.20 -1.25
CA LYS A 60 -7.94 -4.78 -2.13
C LYS A 60 -7.35 -5.41 -3.38
N ARG A 61 -6.33 -4.78 -3.99
CA ARG A 61 -5.71 -5.28 -5.23
C ARG A 61 -4.96 -6.61 -5.08
N TYR A 62 -4.47 -6.94 -3.87
CA TYR A 62 -3.65 -8.13 -3.62
C TYR A 62 -4.27 -9.14 -2.65
N HIS A 63 -5.32 -8.75 -1.92
CA HIS A 63 -5.92 -9.56 -0.86
C HIS A 63 -7.44 -9.73 -1.02
N ASN A 64 -8.07 -9.19 -2.07
CA ASN A 64 -9.46 -9.55 -2.38
C ASN A 64 -9.49 -10.78 -3.29
N PRO A 65 -10.07 -11.92 -2.86
CA PRO A 65 -10.25 -13.10 -3.71
C PRO A 65 -11.44 -12.99 -4.68
N GLU A 66 -12.22 -11.91 -4.63
CA GLU A 66 -13.38 -11.70 -5.52
C GLU A 66 -13.13 -10.47 -6.41
N GLY A 67 -12.69 -10.73 -7.63
CA GLY A 67 -12.93 -9.87 -8.77
C GLY A 67 -14.17 -10.35 -9.49
#